data_AF-A0AAJ1TZW3-F1
#
_entry.id   AF-A0AAJ1TZW3-F1
#
_cell.length_a   1.000
_cell.length_b   1.000
_cell.length_c   1.000
_cell.angle_alpha   90.00
_cell.angle_beta   90.00
_cell.angle_gamma   90.00
#
_symmetry.space_group_name_H-M   'P 1'
#
loop_
_entity.id
_entity.type
_entity.pdbx_description
1 polymer ?
#
loop_
_entity_poly.entity_id
_entity_poly.type
_entity_poly.pdbx_seq_one_letter_code
_entity_poly.pdbx_strand_id
1 'polypeptide(L)'
;MHRPDRLFRVGLVLLLGLATFLIGYPAAYLATHGLDPRAWPTIPGTPFDWFSPAGPGWAGWLGLSLHMASTYRDMVLGHTNSLTGGGRPAFLAIWATAIFFAVILAMGGRLVPLRHRLKRYGDARFAGRADRARMRRGIELGLDPDTRRAVRVQVEGNLITIAPPRTGKTSGAILPNVAFPEPEGWGGPVVVIDPKGDVVRAARRRREAIGQTVLVLDPLGLAGGTDRWDPLLGLDPEDVLELQSMARALLPDVDRTSEAGAFFRDRAVVLVGAR
;
A
#
# COMPACT_ATOMS: atom_id res chain seq x y z
N MET A 1 -1.80 -4.79 18.19
CA MET A 1 -2.56 -4.06 17.15
C MET A 1 -3.87 -3.57 17.74
N HIS A 2 -3.94 -2.30 18.15
CA HIS A 2 -5.17 -1.66 18.59
C HIS A 2 -6.03 -1.36 17.34
N ARG A 3 -7.24 -1.91 17.28
CA ARG A 3 -8.20 -1.67 16.19
C ARG A 3 -9.25 -0.67 16.71
N PRO A 4 -9.04 0.64 16.53
CA PRO A 4 -9.92 1.68 17.11
C PRO A 4 -11.37 1.59 16.59
N ASP A 5 -11.59 0.90 15.47
CA ASP A 5 -12.92 0.62 14.92
C ASP A 5 -13.74 -0.39 15.73
N ARG A 6 -13.12 -1.18 16.62
CA ARG A 6 -13.84 -2.16 17.46
C ARG A 6 -14.72 -1.49 18.51
N LEU A 7 -14.21 -0.48 19.21
CA LEU A 7 -14.97 0.21 20.26
C LEU A 7 -16.18 0.95 19.68
N PHE A 8 -16.01 1.59 18.53
CA PHE A 8 -17.10 2.25 17.81
C PHE A 8 -18.21 1.27 17.39
N ARG A 9 -17.83 0.08 16.90
CA ARG A 9 -18.79 -0.96 16.51
C ARG A 9 -19.50 -1.60 17.69
N VAL A 10 -18.79 -1.84 18.78
CA VAL A 10 -19.42 -2.27 20.04
C VAL A 10 -20.45 -1.23 20.48
N GLY A 11 -20.11 0.06 20.40
CA GLY A 11 -21.05 1.16 20.66
C GLY A 11 -22.29 1.12 19.75
N LEU A 12 -22.12 0.91 18.45
CA LEU A 12 -23.23 0.80 17.50
C LEU A 12 -24.12 -0.44 17.74
N VAL A 13 -23.54 -1.59 18.10
CA VAL A 13 -24.30 -2.80 18.45
C VAL A 13 -25.09 -2.59 19.73
N LEU A 14 -24.50 -1.94 20.73
CA LEU A 14 -25.20 -1.58 21.98
C LEU A 14 -26.35 -0.59 21.71
N LEU A 15 -26.13 0.40 20.84
CA LEU A 15 -27.16 1.37 20.44
C LEU A 15 -28.31 0.69 19.68
N LEU A 16 -28.00 -0.26 18.78
CA LEU A 16 -29.01 -1.07 18.10
C LEU A 16 -29.83 -1.88 19.11
N GLY A 17 -29.17 -2.57 20.06
CA GLY A 17 -29.86 -3.32 21.11
C GLY A 17 -30.77 -2.44 21.97
N LEU A 18 -30.32 -1.24 22.34
CA LEU A 18 -31.11 -0.26 23.08
C LEU A 18 -32.32 0.23 22.25
N ALA A 19 -32.12 0.57 20.97
CA ALA A 19 -33.20 1.00 20.09
C ALA A 19 -34.24 -0.11 19.87
N THR A 20 -33.79 -1.35 19.66
CA THR A 20 -34.65 -2.53 19.58
C THR A 20 -35.46 -2.71 20.85
N PHE A 21 -34.83 -2.59 22.02
CA PHE A 21 -35.52 -2.68 23.30
C PHE A 21 -36.58 -1.58 23.45
N LEU A 22 -36.27 -0.33 23.11
CA LEU A 22 -37.18 0.80 23.27
C LEU A 22 -38.35 0.81 22.27
N ILE A 23 -38.14 0.39 21.03
CA ILE A 23 -39.12 0.59 19.93
C ILE A 23 -39.75 -0.73 19.47
N GLY A 24 -39.15 -1.88 19.81
CA GLY A 24 -39.59 -3.19 19.32
C GLY A 24 -41.05 -3.52 19.62
N TYR A 25 -41.48 -3.41 20.89
CA TYR A 25 -42.86 -3.66 21.29
C TYR A 25 -43.87 -2.68 20.66
N PRO A 26 -43.68 -1.34 20.70
CA PRO A 26 -44.53 -0.40 19.99
C PRO A 26 -44.68 -0.71 18.49
N ALA A 27 -43.58 -1.06 17.81
CA ALA A 27 -43.61 -1.40 16.40
C ALA A 27 -44.43 -2.67 16.14
N ALA A 28 -44.29 -3.71 16.96
CA ALA A 28 -45.09 -4.92 16.86
C ALA A 28 -46.57 -4.68 17.17
N TYR A 29 -46.87 -3.81 18.14
CA TYR A 29 -48.24 -3.42 18.45
C TYR A 29 -48.90 -2.71 17.26
N LEU A 30 -48.23 -1.74 16.66
CA LEU A 30 -48.70 -1.03 15.47
C LEU A 30 -48.84 -1.95 14.26
N ALA A 31 -47.93 -2.91 14.09
CA ALA A 31 -48.04 -3.91 13.02
C ALA A 31 -49.24 -4.85 13.21
N THR A 32 -49.67 -5.06 14.45
CA THR A 32 -50.80 -5.95 14.79
C THR A 32 -52.16 -5.23 14.73
N HIS A 33 -52.23 -4.01 15.26
CA HIS A 33 -53.50 -3.27 15.41
C HIS A 33 -53.68 -2.11 14.42
N GLY A 34 -52.69 -1.86 13.57
CA GLY A 34 -52.70 -0.75 12.63
C GLY A 34 -52.35 0.60 13.28
N LEU A 35 -52.33 1.65 12.46
CA LEU A 35 -51.90 2.98 12.86
C LEU A 35 -53.02 3.86 13.44
N ASP A 36 -54.30 3.48 13.29
CA ASP A 36 -55.44 4.27 13.78
C ASP A 36 -55.74 3.95 15.26
N PRO A 37 -55.52 4.89 16.20
CA PRO A 37 -55.73 4.65 17.62
C PRO A 37 -57.19 4.40 17.99
N ARG A 38 -58.15 4.81 17.16
CA ARG A 38 -59.58 4.60 17.42
C ARG A 38 -60.01 3.15 17.25
N ALA A 39 -59.23 2.38 16.50
CA ALA A 39 -59.48 0.96 16.24
C ALA A 39 -58.74 0.04 17.24
N TRP A 40 -57.97 0.61 18.17
CA TRP A 40 -57.19 -0.19 19.12
C TRP A 40 -58.06 -0.78 20.22
N PRO A 41 -57.72 -1.99 20.71
CA PRO A 41 -58.43 -2.60 21.82
C PRO A 41 -58.20 -1.81 23.12
N THR A 42 -59.18 -1.81 24.02
CA THR A 42 -59.11 -1.17 25.35
C THR A 42 -58.29 -2.01 26.34
N ILE A 43 -57.09 -2.43 25.94
CA ILE A 43 -56.17 -3.25 26.72
C ILE A 43 -55.00 -2.36 27.17
N PRO A 44 -54.52 -2.50 28.43
CA PRO A 44 -53.32 -1.80 28.89
C PRO A 44 -52.09 -2.09 28.03
N GLY A 45 -51.20 -1.11 27.89
CA GLY A 45 -49.92 -1.27 27.18
C GLY A 45 -49.96 -0.81 25.73
N THR A 46 -50.66 0.30 25.47
CA THR A 46 -50.61 0.97 24.16
C THR A 46 -49.22 1.60 23.93
N PRO A 47 -48.84 1.88 22.67
CA PRO A 47 -47.61 2.61 22.35
C PRO A 47 -47.50 3.99 23.05
N PHE A 48 -48.62 4.61 23.40
CA PHE A 48 -48.62 5.89 24.13
C PHE A 48 -48.24 5.72 25.61
N ASP A 49 -48.74 4.65 26.24
CA ASP A 49 -48.42 4.33 27.64
C ASP A 49 -46.98 3.80 27.78
N TRP A 50 -46.43 3.22 26.71
CA TRP A 50 -45.11 2.61 26.69
C TRP A 50 -43.96 3.55 27.08
N PHE A 51 -44.11 4.86 26.86
CA PHE A 51 -43.11 5.87 27.22
C PHE A 51 -43.52 6.72 28.43
N SER A 52 -44.59 6.34 29.13
CA SER A 52 -45.13 7.11 30.24
C SER A 52 -44.66 6.51 31.59
N PRO A 53 -43.76 7.18 32.33
CA PRO A 53 -43.29 6.67 33.62
C PRO A 53 -44.40 6.74 34.68
N ALA A 54 -44.47 5.72 35.52
CA ALA A 54 -45.51 5.60 36.57
C ALA A 54 -45.32 6.56 37.77
N GLY A 55 -44.34 7.47 37.73
CA GLY A 55 -44.06 8.42 38.81
C GLY A 55 -42.94 9.41 38.47
N PRO A 56 -42.74 10.45 39.30
CA PRO A 56 -41.72 11.48 39.06
C PRO A 56 -40.31 11.00 39.40
N GLY A 57 -39.31 11.58 38.74
CA GLY A 57 -37.90 11.36 39.04
C GLY A 57 -37.35 10.00 38.58
N TRP A 58 -36.17 9.64 39.10
CA TRP A 58 -35.42 8.44 38.69
C TRP A 58 -36.17 7.12 38.95
N ALA A 59 -37.00 7.07 40.00
CA ALA A 59 -37.78 5.90 40.35
C ALA A 59 -38.86 5.57 39.29
N GLY A 60 -39.45 6.61 38.68
CA GLY A 60 -40.39 6.44 37.56
C GLY A 60 -39.71 5.87 36.31
N TRP A 61 -38.50 6.34 36.00
CA TRP A 61 -37.70 5.83 34.88
C TRP A 61 -37.23 4.39 35.10
N LEU A 62 -36.88 4.02 36.34
CA LEU A 62 -36.56 2.64 36.69
C LEU A 62 -37.80 1.74 36.57
N GLY A 63 -38.95 2.21 37.08
CA GLY A 63 -40.23 1.51 36.94
C GLY A 63 -40.62 1.27 35.49
N LEU A 64 -40.42 2.28 34.63
CA LEU A 64 -40.65 2.16 33.18
C LEU A 64 -39.75 1.09 32.56
N SER A 65 -38.46 1.08 32.90
CA SER A 65 -37.50 0.10 32.38
C SER A 65 -37.85 -1.33 32.80
N LEU A 66 -38.26 -1.52 34.07
CA LEU A 66 -38.73 -2.80 34.59
C LEU A 66 -40.04 -3.25 33.93
N HIS A 67 -40.95 -2.31 33.66
CA HIS A 67 -42.17 -2.57 32.91
C HIS A 67 -41.85 -3.07 31.50
N MET A 68 -40.99 -2.35 30.75
CA MET A 68 -40.56 -2.79 29.41
C MET A 68 -39.93 -4.19 29.43
N ALA A 69 -39.04 -4.46 30.40
CA ALA A 69 -38.42 -5.77 30.57
C ALA A 69 -39.45 -6.87 30.88
N SER A 70 -40.44 -6.58 31.73
CA SER A 70 -41.52 -7.52 32.03
C SER A 70 -42.40 -7.80 30.81
N THR A 71 -42.66 -6.81 29.97
CA THR A 71 -43.43 -6.97 28.73
C THR A 71 -42.70 -7.88 27.74
N TYR A 72 -41.40 -7.70 27.53
CA TYR A 72 -40.63 -8.61 26.69
C TYR A 72 -40.57 -10.03 27.27
N ARG A 73 -40.46 -10.16 28.61
CA ARG A 73 -40.54 -11.47 29.27
C ARG A 73 -41.90 -12.13 29.01
N ASP A 74 -42.98 -11.39 29.13
CA ASP A 74 -44.33 -11.92 28.92
C ASP A 74 -44.59 -12.29 27.45
N MET A 75 -44.00 -11.54 26.50
CA MET A 75 -44.01 -11.91 25.08
C MET A 75 -43.27 -13.23 24.81
N VAL A 76 -42.12 -13.47 25.47
CA VAL A 76 -41.39 -14.74 25.38
C VAL A 76 -42.21 -15.89 25.95
N LEU A 77 -42.81 -15.66 27.12
CA LEU A 77 -43.63 -16.65 27.80
C LEU A 77 -44.97 -16.91 27.09
N GLY A 78 -45.40 -16.01 26.19
CA GLY A 78 -46.66 -16.16 25.46
C GLY A 78 -47.88 -15.66 26.24
N HIS A 79 -47.67 -14.84 27.26
CA HIS A 79 -48.72 -14.38 28.18
C HIS A 79 -49.34 -13.03 27.77
N THR A 80 -48.94 -12.50 26.61
CA THR A 80 -49.37 -11.18 26.16
C THR A 80 -50.67 -11.27 25.36
N ASN A 81 -51.73 -10.63 25.86
CA ASN A 81 -53.02 -10.55 25.16
C ASN A 81 -53.09 -9.41 24.13
N SER A 82 -52.11 -8.50 24.14
CA SER A 82 -52.04 -7.36 23.22
C SER A 82 -51.44 -7.70 21.85
N LEU A 83 -50.94 -8.92 21.63
CA LEU A 83 -50.28 -9.31 20.38
C LEU A 83 -50.75 -10.69 19.92
N THR A 84 -50.71 -10.94 18.61
CA THR A 84 -51.09 -12.23 18.04
C THR A 84 -50.17 -13.36 18.54
N GLY A 85 -50.75 -14.55 18.76
CA GLY A 85 -49.99 -15.72 19.21
C GLY A 85 -49.31 -15.56 20.58
N GLY A 86 -49.88 -14.75 21.47
CA GLY A 86 -49.34 -14.51 22.81
C GLY A 86 -48.10 -13.62 22.85
N GLY A 87 -47.72 -12.99 21.72
CA GLY A 87 -46.54 -12.12 21.59
C GLY A 87 -45.24 -12.83 21.22
N ARG A 88 -45.19 -14.17 21.24
CA ARG A 88 -44.01 -14.97 20.85
C ARG A 88 -43.52 -14.72 19.41
N PRO A 89 -44.38 -14.72 18.36
CA PRO A 89 -43.89 -14.50 17.01
C PRO A 89 -43.33 -13.08 16.82
N ALA A 90 -43.96 -12.09 17.46
CA ALA A 90 -43.47 -10.71 17.46
C ALA A 90 -42.10 -10.59 18.15
N PHE A 91 -41.93 -11.24 19.31
CA PHE A 91 -40.65 -11.26 20.02
C PHE A 91 -39.53 -11.83 19.13
N LEU A 92 -39.76 -12.99 18.51
CA LEU A 92 -38.78 -13.63 17.64
C LEU A 92 -38.43 -12.75 16.44
N ALA A 93 -39.43 -12.12 15.80
CA ALA A 93 -39.19 -11.24 14.66
C ALA A 93 -38.36 -10.01 15.03
N ILE A 94 -38.67 -9.34 16.15
CA ILE A 94 -37.94 -8.17 16.66
C ILE A 94 -36.47 -8.53 16.91
N TRP A 95 -36.22 -9.57 17.70
CA TRP A 95 -34.88 -9.92 18.13
C TRP A 95 -34.07 -10.62 17.04
N ALA A 96 -34.68 -11.43 16.16
CA ALA A 96 -33.99 -12.00 15.01
C ALA A 96 -33.52 -10.91 14.04
N THR A 97 -34.35 -9.88 13.79
CA THR A 97 -33.97 -8.73 12.97
C THR A 97 -32.82 -7.94 13.60
N ALA A 98 -32.90 -7.68 14.91
CA ALA A 98 -31.83 -7.00 15.63
C ALA A 98 -30.51 -7.79 15.62
N ILE A 99 -30.56 -9.12 15.82
CA ILE A 99 -29.40 -10.00 15.75
C ILE A 99 -28.80 -10.01 14.33
N PHE A 100 -29.63 -10.08 13.30
CA PHE A 100 -29.18 -10.04 11.91
C PHE A 100 -28.38 -8.75 11.62
N PHE A 101 -28.90 -7.59 11.99
CA PHE A 101 -28.19 -6.32 11.81
C PHE A 101 -26.97 -6.19 12.74
N ALA A 102 -27.03 -6.70 13.97
CA ALA A 102 -25.88 -6.73 14.88
C ALA A 102 -24.72 -7.58 14.33
N VAL A 103 -25.03 -8.73 13.72
CA VAL A 103 -24.04 -9.58 13.04
C VAL A 103 -23.43 -8.85 11.85
N ILE A 104 -24.25 -8.20 11.01
CA ILE A 104 -23.74 -7.39 9.89
C ILE A 104 -22.83 -6.27 10.39
N LEU A 105 -23.18 -5.60 11.48
CA LEU A 105 -22.42 -4.48 12.03
C LEU A 105 -21.11 -4.92 12.69
N ALA A 106 -21.14 -6.07 13.37
CA ALA A 106 -19.96 -6.69 13.96
C ALA A 106 -19.01 -7.25 12.88
N MET A 107 -19.55 -7.91 11.86
CA MET A 107 -18.80 -8.55 10.78
C MET A 107 -18.44 -7.63 9.61
N GLY A 108 -19.11 -6.48 9.49
CA GLY A 108 -18.94 -5.44 8.47
C GLY A 108 -17.61 -4.69 8.60
N GLY A 109 -16.50 -5.41 8.56
CA GLY A 109 -15.18 -4.86 8.29
C GLY A 109 -15.15 -4.18 6.93
N ARG A 110 -14.28 -3.18 6.79
CA ARG A 110 -13.93 -2.66 5.46
C ARG A 110 -13.70 -3.86 4.54
N LEU A 111 -14.39 -3.89 3.40
CA LEU A 111 -14.06 -4.76 2.28
C LEU A 111 -12.65 -4.39 1.84
N VAL A 112 -11.65 -4.93 2.53
CA VAL A 112 -10.28 -4.92 2.06
C VAL A 112 -10.32 -5.84 0.86
N PRO A 113 -10.09 -5.36 -0.38
CA PRO A 113 -10.02 -6.25 -1.52
C PRO A 113 -9.03 -7.35 -1.17
N LEU A 114 -9.43 -8.61 -1.33
CA LEU A 114 -8.58 -9.78 -1.08
C LEU A 114 -7.34 -9.65 -1.95
N ARG A 115 -6.29 -9.01 -1.41
CA ARG A 115 -4.97 -9.00 -2.03
C ARG A 115 -4.49 -10.44 -2.01
N HIS A 116 -4.06 -10.90 -3.17
CA HIS A 116 -3.55 -12.25 -3.37
C HIS A 116 -2.49 -12.56 -2.29
N ARG A 117 -2.70 -13.62 -1.50
CA ARG A 117 -1.89 -13.94 -0.30
C ARG A 117 -0.43 -14.27 -0.61
N LEU A 118 -0.08 -14.54 -1.86
CA LEU A 118 1.27 -14.91 -2.26
C LEU A 118 2.15 -13.66 -2.42
N LYS A 119 2.75 -13.21 -1.31
CA LYS A 119 3.73 -12.11 -1.28
C LYS A 119 5.11 -12.50 -1.82
N ARG A 120 5.17 -13.45 -2.76
CA ARG A 120 6.45 -14.00 -3.26
C ARG A 120 7.30 -12.93 -3.96
N TYR A 121 6.67 -11.90 -4.51
CA TYR A 121 7.32 -10.77 -5.21
C TYR A 121 7.05 -9.42 -4.52
N GLY A 122 6.60 -9.45 -3.26
CA GLY A 122 6.19 -8.26 -2.51
C GLY A 122 4.75 -7.82 -2.76
N ASP A 123 4.28 -6.92 -1.90
CA ASP A 123 3.03 -6.19 -2.10
C ASP A 123 3.37 -4.87 -2.79
N ALA A 124 2.83 -4.59 -3.98
CA ALA A 124 2.92 -3.27 -4.59
C ALA A 124 2.19 -2.26 -3.69
N ARG A 125 2.95 -1.52 -2.89
CA ARG A 125 2.43 -0.47 -2.00
C ARG A 125 3.37 0.72 -2.01
N PHE A 126 2.79 1.91 -1.86
CA PHE A 126 3.57 3.10 -1.61
C PHE A 126 4.24 3.04 -0.23
N ALA A 127 5.44 3.60 -0.15
CA ALA A 127 6.19 3.73 1.09
C ALA A 127 5.51 4.75 2.02
N GLY A 128 5.22 4.34 3.26
CA GLY A 128 4.72 5.24 4.30
C GLY A 128 5.86 6.02 4.96
N ARG A 129 5.50 6.90 5.92
CA ARG A 129 6.49 7.67 6.70
C ARG A 129 7.49 6.76 7.43
N ALA A 130 7.02 5.65 7.98
CA ALA A 130 7.88 4.69 8.69
C ALA A 130 8.85 3.94 7.75
N ASP A 131 8.45 3.67 6.51
CA ASP A 131 9.33 3.04 5.51
C ASP A 131 10.42 4.02 5.07
N ARG A 132 10.02 5.23 4.68
CA ARG A 132 10.95 6.32 4.30
C ARG A 132 11.96 6.63 5.40
N ALA A 133 11.56 6.54 6.67
CA ALA A 133 12.46 6.72 7.81
C ALA A 133 13.57 5.64 7.92
N ARG A 134 13.40 4.48 7.28
CA ARG A 134 14.41 3.41 7.21
C ARG A 134 15.26 3.48 5.93
N MET A 135 14.75 4.11 4.88
CA MET A 135 15.39 4.28 3.58
C MET A 135 16.45 5.39 3.63
N ARG A 136 17.58 5.13 4.32
CA ARG A 136 18.61 6.15 4.58
C ARG A 136 19.97 5.86 3.96
N ARG A 137 20.23 4.63 3.51
CA ARG A 137 21.54 4.22 2.99
C ARG A 137 21.45 3.64 1.58
N GLY A 138 22.51 3.83 0.78
CA GLY A 138 22.66 3.27 -0.55
C GLY A 138 22.38 4.28 -1.67
N ILE A 139 21.73 3.81 -2.73
CA ILE A 139 21.41 4.62 -3.92
C ILE A 139 20.27 5.58 -3.58
N GLU A 140 20.48 6.86 -3.86
CA GLU A 140 19.51 7.92 -3.68
C GLU A 140 18.45 7.91 -4.79
N LEU A 141 17.18 7.87 -4.37
CA LEU A 141 16.02 7.92 -5.26
C LEU A 141 15.44 9.33 -5.39
N GLY A 142 15.76 10.22 -4.45
CA GLY A 142 15.27 11.59 -4.40
C GLY A 142 15.10 12.08 -2.96
N LEU A 143 14.39 13.19 -2.80
CA LEU A 143 14.14 13.81 -1.51
C LEU A 143 12.74 13.47 -0.99
N ASP A 144 12.66 13.21 0.32
CA ASP A 144 11.39 13.08 1.03
C ASP A 144 10.64 14.43 1.00
N PRO A 145 9.38 14.48 0.54
CA PRO A 145 8.65 15.75 0.40
C PRO A 145 8.34 16.43 1.74
N ASP A 146 8.24 15.67 2.82
CA ASP A 146 7.93 16.19 4.15
C ASP A 146 9.19 16.73 4.85
N THR A 147 10.30 15.97 4.77
CA THR A 147 11.53 16.27 5.55
C THR A 147 12.66 16.86 4.71
N ARG A 148 12.54 16.84 3.39
CA ARG A 148 13.58 17.19 2.40
C ARG A 148 14.90 16.43 2.57
N ARG A 149 14.89 15.29 3.27
CA ARG A 149 16.05 14.42 3.41
C ARG A 149 16.10 13.41 2.27
N ALA A 150 17.29 12.99 1.89
CA ALA A 150 17.49 11.96 0.90
C ALA A 150 16.81 10.64 1.30
N VAL A 151 16.12 10.03 0.35
CA VAL A 151 15.55 8.69 0.44
C VAL A 151 16.47 7.76 -0.33
N ARG A 152 17.08 6.81 0.37
CA ARG A 152 18.09 5.92 -0.17
C ARG A 152 17.76 4.46 0.05
N VAL A 153 18.09 3.63 -0.93
CA VAL A 153 17.83 2.18 -0.90
C VAL A 153 19.10 1.39 -1.14
N GLN A 154 19.22 0.30 -0.39
CA GLN A 154 20.12 -0.79 -0.74
C GLN A 154 19.33 -1.76 -1.60
N VAL A 155 19.84 -2.05 -2.80
CA VAL A 155 19.14 -2.85 -3.80
C VAL A 155 19.97 -4.07 -4.10
N GLU A 156 19.35 -5.24 -3.97
CA GLU A 156 19.89 -6.52 -4.44
C GLU A 156 19.43 -6.71 -5.90
N GLY A 157 20.03 -5.96 -6.83
CA GLY A 157 19.68 -6.03 -8.25
C GLY A 157 19.90 -4.73 -9.03
N ASN A 158 19.30 -4.67 -10.23
CA ASN A 158 19.43 -3.54 -11.15
C ASN A 158 18.28 -2.52 -10.96
N LEU A 159 18.61 -1.24 -11.16
CA LEU A 159 17.65 -0.13 -11.12
C LEU A 159 17.45 0.45 -12.52
N ILE A 160 16.20 0.74 -12.85
CA ILE A 160 15.83 1.43 -14.09
C ILE A 160 15.04 2.69 -13.73
N THR A 161 15.56 3.84 -14.16
CA THR A 161 14.87 5.14 -14.02
C THR A 161 14.28 5.54 -15.36
N ILE A 162 12.94 5.68 -15.39
CA ILE A 162 12.20 6.14 -16.57
C ILE A 162 11.78 7.59 -16.30
N ALA A 163 12.28 8.51 -17.12
CA ALA A 163 12.06 9.94 -16.96
C ALA A 163 11.99 10.63 -18.34
N PRO A 164 10.97 11.46 -18.62
CA PRO A 164 10.91 12.24 -19.86
C PRO A 164 12.08 13.24 -19.98
N PRO A 165 12.36 13.78 -21.17
CA PRO A 165 13.32 14.88 -21.33
C PRO A 165 13.00 16.07 -20.40
N ARG A 166 14.05 16.76 -19.92
CA ARG A 166 13.95 17.95 -19.05
C ARG A 166 13.27 17.75 -17.68
N THR A 167 13.13 16.52 -17.20
CA THR A 167 12.55 16.22 -15.87
C THR A 167 13.59 16.00 -14.77
N GLY A 168 14.86 16.30 -15.04
CA GLY A 168 15.93 16.18 -14.04
C GLY A 168 16.50 14.78 -13.87
N LYS A 169 16.44 13.90 -14.88
CA LYS A 169 17.14 12.60 -14.87
C LYS A 169 18.61 12.73 -14.42
N THR A 170 19.35 13.66 -15.02
CA THR A 170 20.77 13.87 -14.69
C THR A 170 20.93 14.50 -13.30
N SER A 171 20.24 15.61 -13.04
CA SER A 171 20.42 16.38 -11.80
C SER A 171 19.82 15.73 -10.56
N GLY A 172 18.70 15.01 -10.69
CA GLY A 172 17.94 14.44 -9.58
C GLY A 172 18.17 12.95 -9.33
N ALA A 173 18.66 12.18 -10.31
CA ALA A 173 18.92 10.75 -10.13
C ALA A 173 20.40 10.36 -10.33
N ILE A 174 21.09 10.90 -11.33
CA ILE A 174 22.48 10.51 -11.61
C ILE A 174 23.45 11.25 -10.68
N LEU A 175 23.43 12.59 -10.69
CA LEU A 175 24.41 13.40 -9.95
C LEU A 175 24.43 13.16 -8.44
N PRO A 176 23.31 12.98 -7.72
CA PRO A 176 23.35 12.70 -6.28
C PRO A 176 24.08 11.40 -5.96
N ASN A 177 23.97 10.40 -6.83
CA ASN A 177 24.65 9.11 -6.66
C ASN A 177 26.12 9.16 -7.11
N VAL A 178 26.43 9.90 -8.17
CA VAL A 178 27.81 10.03 -8.64
C VAL A 178 28.61 10.99 -7.75
N ALA A 179 28.04 12.07 -7.23
CA ALA A 179 28.80 13.04 -6.44
C ALA A 179 29.13 12.57 -5.01
N PHE A 180 28.46 11.53 -4.50
CA PHE A 180 28.61 11.06 -3.11
C PHE A 180 28.60 12.22 -2.10
N PRO A 181 27.47 12.94 -1.95
CA PRO A 181 27.41 14.13 -1.10
C PRO A 181 27.48 13.78 0.39
N GLU A 182 26.91 12.64 0.80
CA GLU A 182 26.79 12.22 2.19
C GLU A 182 27.33 10.79 2.39
N PRO A 183 27.90 10.46 3.58
CA PRO A 183 28.46 9.14 3.87
C PRO A 183 27.48 7.98 3.72
N GLU A 184 26.19 8.23 3.89
CA GLU A 184 25.14 7.22 3.73
C GLU A 184 24.80 6.92 2.27
N GLY A 185 25.27 7.75 1.33
CA GLY A 185 25.10 7.54 -0.11
C GLY A 185 25.92 6.36 -0.65
N TRP A 186 25.81 6.12 -1.96
CA TRP A 186 26.67 5.16 -2.65
C TRP A 186 28.08 5.74 -2.86
N GLY A 187 29.04 5.27 -2.07
CA GLY A 187 30.45 5.67 -2.15
C GLY A 187 31.33 4.77 -3.03
N GLY A 188 30.76 3.72 -3.62
CA GLY A 188 31.51 2.74 -4.41
C GLY A 188 32.02 3.27 -5.76
N PRO A 189 32.82 2.46 -6.48
CA PRO A 189 33.25 2.79 -7.83
C PRO A 189 32.05 2.92 -8.76
N VAL A 190 32.20 3.73 -9.82
CA VAL A 190 31.15 4.00 -10.79
C VAL A 190 31.73 4.14 -12.19
N VAL A 191 31.08 3.52 -13.17
CA VAL A 191 31.33 3.73 -14.60
C VAL A 191 30.13 4.50 -15.15
N VAL A 192 30.40 5.62 -15.83
CA VAL A 192 29.35 6.49 -16.36
C VAL A 192 29.53 6.64 -17.86
N ILE A 193 28.48 6.29 -18.62
CA ILE A 193 28.38 6.62 -20.04
C ILE A 193 27.79 8.04 -20.13
N ASP A 194 28.65 9.02 -20.39
CA ASP A 194 28.29 10.44 -20.37
C ASP A 194 28.53 11.11 -21.74
N PRO A 195 27.62 10.92 -22.72
CA PRO A 195 27.79 11.45 -24.07
C PRO A 195 27.83 12.98 -24.15
N LYS A 196 27.47 13.69 -23.07
CA LYS A 196 27.47 15.17 -23.00
C LYS A 196 28.59 15.75 -22.13
N GLY A 197 29.27 14.91 -21.35
CA GLY A 197 30.27 15.33 -20.38
C GLY A 197 29.71 16.08 -19.16
N ASP A 198 28.38 16.12 -18.96
CA ASP A 198 27.76 16.88 -17.87
C ASP A 198 28.06 16.29 -16.50
N VAL A 199 28.08 14.96 -16.41
CA VAL A 199 28.28 14.23 -15.15
C VAL A 199 29.74 14.34 -14.71
N VAL A 200 30.68 14.12 -15.62
CA VAL A 200 32.10 14.21 -15.28
C VAL A 200 32.49 15.64 -14.88
N ARG A 201 32.00 16.66 -15.59
CA ARG A 201 32.24 18.07 -15.23
C ARG A 201 31.71 18.41 -13.84
N ALA A 202 30.55 17.88 -13.47
CA ALA A 202 29.93 18.17 -12.19
C ALA A 202 30.55 17.39 -11.01
N ALA A 203 30.97 16.14 -11.22
CA ALA A 203 31.33 15.23 -10.13
C ALA A 203 32.83 14.94 -9.98
N ARG A 204 33.66 15.14 -11.02
CA ARG A 204 35.10 14.77 -11.03
C ARG A 204 35.85 15.32 -9.82
N ARG A 205 35.81 16.64 -9.63
CA ARG A 205 36.51 17.31 -8.51
C ARG A 205 36.10 16.75 -7.15
N ARG A 206 34.82 16.43 -6.98
CA ARG A 206 34.29 15.88 -5.72
C ARG A 206 34.79 14.46 -5.48
N ARG A 207 34.81 13.62 -6.52
CA ARG A 207 35.34 12.25 -6.46
C ARG A 207 36.84 12.24 -6.15
N GLU A 208 37.61 13.12 -6.78
CA GLU A 208 39.04 13.32 -6.49
C GLU A 208 39.25 13.80 -5.05
N ALA A 209 38.42 14.74 -4.57
CA ALA A 209 38.51 15.27 -3.20
C ALA A 209 38.22 14.22 -2.10
N ILE A 210 37.46 13.17 -2.40
CA ILE A 210 37.24 12.03 -1.48
C ILE A 210 38.28 10.91 -1.67
N GLY A 211 39.37 11.17 -2.40
CA GLY A 211 40.49 10.25 -2.58
C GLY A 211 40.30 9.20 -3.67
N GLN A 212 39.31 9.35 -4.56
CA GLN A 212 39.10 8.42 -5.66
C GLN A 212 39.81 8.87 -6.93
N THR A 213 40.36 7.91 -7.67
CA THR A 213 40.90 8.13 -9.02
C THR A 213 39.74 8.26 -10.01
N VAL A 214 39.75 9.33 -10.81
CA VAL A 214 38.77 9.56 -11.87
C VAL A 214 39.46 9.49 -13.22
N LEU A 215 39.10 8.50 -14.03
CA LEU A 215 39.58 8.31 -15.40
C LEU A 215 38.48 8.71 -16.38
N VAL A 216 38.83 9.44 -17.44
CA VAL A 216 37.90 9.98 -18.42
C VAL A 216 38.35 9.58 -19.83
N LEU A 217 37.71 8.55 -20.38
CA LEU A 217 37.89 8.14 -21.77
C LEU A 217 37.05 9.03 -22.68
N ASP A 218 37.72 9.98 -23.35
CA ASP A 218 37.08 11.00 -24.17
C ASP A 218 37.67 11.02 -25.59
N PRO A 219 37.38 10.00 -26.41
CA PRO A 219 37.96 9.87 -27.76
C PRO A 219 37.55 11.01 -28.71
N LEU A 220 36.49 11.75 -28.37
CA LEU A 220 35.97 12.86 -29.16
C LEU A 220 36.35 14.24 -28.60
N GLY A 221 37.03 14.31 -27.45
CA GLY A 221 37.44 15.56 -26.81
C GLY A 221 36.28 16.44 -26.33
N LEU A 222 35.13 15.87 -26.00
CA LEU A 222 33.91 16.61 -25.61
C LEU A 222 33.87 17.00 -24.12
N ALA A 223 34.57 16.26 -23.28
CA ALA A 223 34.59 16.38 -21.84
C ALA A 223 35.97 16.81 -21.28
N GLY A 224 36.99 16.93 -22.13
CA GLY A 224 38.35 17.28 -21.75
C GLY A 224 39.11 16.14 -21.08
N GLY A 225 38.72 14.89 -21.36
CA GLY A 225 39.44 13.71 -20.90
C GLY A 225 40.70 13.46 -21.74
N THR A 226 41.78 13.04 -21.09
CA THR A 226 43.05 12.69 -21.77
C THR A 226 43.47 11.24 -21.53
N ASP A 227 42.70 10.50 -20.73
CA ASP A 227 43.00 9.13 -20.39
C ASP A 227 42.79 8.22 -21.61
N ARG A 228 43.58 7.15 -21.67
CA ARG A 228 43.56 6.19 -22.78
C ARG A 228 43.33 4.81 -22.22
N TRP A 229 42.63 3.99 -22.99
CA TRP A 229 42.42 2.59 -22.68
C TRP A 229 42.52 1.78 -23.95
N ASP A 230 43.33 0.72 -23.88
CA ASP A 230 43.42 -0.31 -24.90
C ASP A 230 42.83 -1.60 -24.33
N PRO A 231 41.69 -2.09 -24.83
CA PRO A 231 41.02 -3.30 -24.35
C PRO A 231 41.81 -4.58 -24.61
N LEU A 232 42.82 -4.55 -25.50
CA LEU A 232 43.69 -5.69 -25.81
C LEU A 232 44.94 -5.72 -24.96
N LEU A 233 45.26 -4.61 -24.28
CA LEU A 233 46.46 -4.50 -23.47
C LEU A 233 46.37 -5.39 -22.22
N GLY A 234 47.29 -6.34 -22.12
CA GLY A 234 47.41 -7.24 -20.97
C GLY A 234 46.66 -8.57 -21.10
N LEU A 235 45.97 -8.81 -22.22
CA LEU A 235 45.41 -10.13 -22.54
C LEU A 235 46.54 -11.11 -22.92
N ASP A 236 46.39 -12.38 -22.55
CA ASP A 236 47.31 -13.44 -22.96
C ASP A 236 47.10 -13.75 -24.46
N PRO A 237 48.12 -13.59 -25.31
CA PRO A 237 48.01 -13.91 -26.72
C PRO A 237 47.66 -15.37 -27.02
N GLU A 238 47.94 -16.29 -26.09
CA GLU A 238 47.65 -17.71 -26.24
C GLU A 238 46.23 -18.09 -25.75
N ASP A 239 45.56 -17.22 -24.98
CA ASP A 239 44.16 -17.41 -24.59
C ASP A 239 43.22 -16.95 -25.70
N VAL A 240 43.09 -17.82 -26.72
CA VAL A 240 42.22 -17.59 -27.87
C VAL A 240 40.77 -17.33 -27.45
N LEU A 241 40.29 -17.94 -26.36
CA LEU A 241 38.91 -17.77 -25.93
C LEU A 241 38.68 -16.36 -25.35
N GLU A 242 39.60 -15.87 -24.53
CA GLU A 242 39.55 -14.51 -24.00
C GLU A 242 39.66 -13.48 -25.13
N LEU A 243 40.60 -13.67 -26.07
CA LEU A 243 40.74 -12.81 -27.24
C LEU A 243 39.48 -12.77 -28.11
N GLN A 244 38.87 -13.92 -28.39
CA GLN A 244 37.61 -13.99 -29.15
C GLN A 244 36.45 -13.34 -28.40
N SER A 245 36.38 -13.49 -27.08
CA SER A 245 35.38 -12.84 -26.22
C SER A 245 35.51 -11.32 -26.30
N MET A 246 36.74 -10.80 -26.14
CA MET A 246 37.03 -9.37 -26.25
C MET A 246 36.72 -8.84 -27.66
N ALA A 247 37.16 -9.55 -28.70
CA ALA A 247 36.88 -9.18 -30.08
C ALA A 247 35.37 -9.07 -30.36
N ARG A 248 34.56 -10.01 -29.85
CA ARG A 248 33.09 -9.97 -29.96
C ARG A 248 32.46 -8.76 -29.26
N ALA A 249 33.04 -8.32 -28.14
CA ALA A 249 32.57 -7.15 -27.39
C ALA A 249 32.93 -5.82 -28.09
N LEU A 250 34.04 -5.78 -28.85
CA LEU A 250 34.46 -4.62 -29.63
C LEU A 250 33.68 -4.47 -30.95
N LEU A 251 33.24 -5.60 -31.52
CA LEU A 251 32.51 -5.62 -32.77
C LEU A 251 31.03 -5.28 -32.54
N PRO A 252 30.40 -4.51 -33.44
CA PRO A 252 28.99 -4.16 -33.33
C PRO A 252 28.11 -5.42 -33.38
N ASP A 253 26.99 -5.38 -32.66
CA ASP A 253 25.97 -6.40 -32.80
C ASP A 253 25.35 -6.35 -34.20
N VAL A 254 25.12 -7.52 -34.77
CA VAL A 254 24.46 -7.70 -36.06
C VAL A 254 23.01 -8.08 -35.83
N ASP A 255 22.13 -7.58 -36.69
CA ASP A 255 20.73 -8.00 -36.69
C ASP A 255 20.67 -9.53 -36.92
N ARG A 256 19.99 -10.25 -36.02
CA ARG A 256 20.00 -11.73 -36.00
C ARG A 256 19.34 -12.34 -37.25
N THR A 257 18.67 -11.52 -38.05
CA THR A 257 18.03 -11.90 -39.31
C THR A 257 18.97 -11.85 -40.52
N SER A 258 20.17 -11.26 -40.40
CA SER A 258 21.14 -11.16 -41.49
C SER A 258 22.22 -12.24 -41.38
N GLU A 259 22.06 -13.33 -42.15
CA GLU A 259 23.06 -14.41 -42.22
C GLU A 259 24.43 -13.89 -42.70
N ALA A 260 24.43 -12.97 -43.66
CA ALA A 260 25.65 -12.32 -44.14
C ALA A 260 26.33 -11.50 -43.02
N GLY A 261 25.54 -10.78 -42.22
CA GLY A 261 26.07 -10.01 -41.08
C GLY A 261 26.74 -10.89 -40.04
N ALA A 262 26.10 -12.00 -39.66
CA ALA A 262 26.68 -12.97 -38.74
C ALA A 262 28.00 -13.56 -39.27
N PHE A 263 28.03 -13.95 -40.55
CA PHE A 263 29.23 -14.46 -41.20
C PHE A 263 30.40 -13.46 -41.14
N PHE A 264 30.16 -12.19 -41.48
CA PHE A 264 31.22 -11.18 -41.46
C PHE A 264 31.68 -10.85 -40.04
N ARG A 265 30.78 -10.83 -39.05
CA ARG A 265 31.16 -10.64 -37.65
C ARG A 265 32.06 -11.77 -37.16
N ASP A 266 31.71 -13.02 -37.43
CA ASP A 266 32.52 -14.18 -37.04
C ASP A 266 33.90 -14.16 -37.70
N ARG A 267 33.98 -13.79 -38.99
CA ARG A 267 35.26 -13.63 -39.68
C ARG A 267 36.10 -12.49 -39.08
N ALA A 268 35.48 -11.39 -38.69
CA ALA A 268 36.18 -10.29 -38.03
C ALA A 268 36.71 -10.69 -36.64
N VAL A 269 35.97 -11.49 -35.87
CA VAL A 269 36.44 -12.05 -34.60
C VAL A 269 37.70 -12.88 -34.80
N VAL A 270 37.69 -13.77 -35.81
CA VAL A 270 38.87 -14.56 -36.15
C VAL A 270 40.02 -13.66 -36.56
N LEU A 271 39.79 -12.63 -37.37
CA LEU A 271 40.85 -11.72 -37.80
C LEU A 271 41.48 -10.92 -36.63
N VAL A 272 40.68 -10.50 -35.66
CA VAL A 272 41.17 -9.78 -34.47
C VAL A 272 41.93 -10.70 -33.52
N GLY A 273 41.51 -11.96 -33.40
CA GLY A 273 42.16 -12.96 -32.54
C GLY A 273 43.29 -13.75 -33.22
N ALA A 274 43.41 -13.69 -34.55
CA ALA A 274 44.46 -14.37 -35.29
C ALA A 274 45.73 -13.52 -35.29
N ARG A 275 46.81 -14.10 -34.77
CA ARG A 275 48.18 -13.68 -35.09
C ARG A 275 48.67 -14.43 -36.32
#